data_AF-A0A0E0QTD7-F1
#
_entry.id   AF-A0A0E0QTD7-F1
#
_cell.length_a   1.000
_cell.length_b   1.000
_cell.length_c   1.000
_cell.angle_alpha   90.00
_cell.angle_beta   90.00
_cell.angle_gamma   90.00
#
_symmetry.space_group_name_H-M   'P 1'
#
loop_
_entity.id
_entity.type
_entity.pdbx_description
1 polymer ?
#
loop_
_entity_poly.entity_id
_entity_poly.type
_entity_poly.pdbx_seq_one_letter_code
_entity_poly.pdbx_strand_id
1 'polypeptide(L)'
;MPATSASVLSVAVSTFADFEPVFFSNVEPHPHAVKVLAVRELKHAPALLHLLESASSDHGCKIVGLRLVENLSKLDALLAVVSEGVIPLLLNDLRDPDANRELRRCAQSIHRVGRLIGGYARRKSKALALVLRRHVSHVFKGTRGDGWLLKNLQATVPSRIATMRTHRIDLARAPPPDHLARSRRGR
;
A
#
# COMPACT_ATOMS: atom_id res chain seq x y z
N MET A 1 10.57 37.62 -22.89
CA MET A 1 9.87 36.33 -22.98
C MET A 1 9.41 35.97 -21.58
N PRO A 2 8.10 36.02 -21.27
CA PRO A 2 7.62 35.72 -19.93
C PRO A 2 7.78 34.21 -19.69
N ALA A 3 8.31 33.84 -18.52
CA ALA A 3 8.36 32.46 -18.08
C ALA A 3 6.92 31.96 -17.92
N THR A 4 6.46 31.11 -18.83
CA THR A 4 5.19 30.41 -18.73
C THR A 4 5.25 29.59 -17.45
N SER A 5 4.59 30.06 -16.39
CA SER A 5 4.48 29.35 -15.12
C SER A 5 3.89 27.98 -15.40
N ALA A 6 4.72 26.94 -15.39
CA ALA A 6 4.26 25.57 -15.51
C ALA A 6 3.25 25.31 -14.39
N SER A 7 1.97 25.22 -14.75
CA SER A 7 0.88 25.03 -13.79
C SER A 7 1.04 23.65 -13.14
N VAL A 8 1.50 23.63 -11.89
CA VAL A 8 1.56 22.42 -11.06
C VAL A 8 0.24 22.31 -10.30
N LEU A 9 -0.54 21.27 -10.61
CA LEU A 9 -1.81 21.03 -9.95
C LEU A 9 -1.57 20.06 -8.79
N SER A 10 -1.86 20.53 -7.57
CA SER A 10 -1.74 19.72 -6.36
C SER A 10 -3.12 19.19 -6.00
N VAL A 11 -3.35 17.88 -6.19
CA VAL A 11 -4.64 17.25 -5.87
C VAL A 11 -4.50 16.41 -4.61
N ALA A 12 -5.32 16.70 -3.62
CA ALA A 12 -5.61 15.73 -2.58
C ALA A 12 -6.65 14.76 -3.14
N VAL A 13 -6.21 13.57 -3.55
CA VAL A 13 -7.09 12.59 -4.17
C VAL A 13 -7.72 11.73 -3.08
N SER A 14 -9.01 11.90 -2.85
CA SER A 14 -9.78 11.12 -1.89
C SER A 14 -10.54 9.96 -2.55
N THR A 15 -10.93 10.10 -3.81
CA THR A 15 -11.74 9.18 -4.62
C THR A 15 -11.52 9.40 -6.12
N PHE A 16 -12.02 8.50 -6.97
CA PHE A 16 -12.07 8.67 -8.45
C PHE A 16 -12.70 10.03 -8.83
N ALA A 17 -13.72 10.47 -8.09
CA ALA A 17 -14.43 11.73 -8.31
C ALA A 17 -13.56 12.99 -8.11
N ASP A 18 -12.44 12.90 -7.39
CA ASP A 18 -11.50 14.02 -7.25
C ASP A 18 -10.51 14.09 -8.43
N PHE A 19 -10.42 13.01 -9.21
CA PHE A 19 -9.51 12.88 -10.35
C PHE A 19 -10.22 13.10 -11.69
N GLU A 20 -11.49 12.70 -11.77
CA GLU A 20 -12.32 12.79 -12.97
C GLU A 20 -12.41 14.20 -13.56
N PRO A 21 -12.76 15.26 -12.80
CA PRO A 21 -12.88 16.62 -13.35
C PRO A 21 -11.52 17.27 -13.66
N VAL A 22 -10.38 16.69 -13.27
CA VAL A 22 -9.05 17.28 -13.49
C VAL A 22 -8.43 16.83 -14.83
N PHE A 23 -8.73 15.60 -15.27
CA PHE A 23 -8.15 15.02 -16.49
C PHE A 23 -9.16 14.77 -17.61
N PHE A 24 -10.42 14.49 -17.28
CA PHE A 24 -11.46 14.18 -18.29
C PHE A 24 -12.32 15.39 -18.64
N SER A 25 -12.06 16.55 -18.04
CA SER A 25 -12.61 17.82 -18.53
C SER A 25 -11.88 18.20 -19.82
N ASN A 26 -12.62 18.45 -20.90
CA ASN A 26 -12.11 18.97 -22.20
C ASN A 26 -11.49 20.38 -22.11
N VAL A 27 -10.98 20.78 -20.94
CA VAL A 27 -10.39 22.09 -20.68
C VAL A 27 -8.88 21.96 -20.83
N GLU A 28 -8.40 22.34 -22.01
CA GLU A 28 -6.97 22.60 -22.22
C GLU A 28 -6.57 23.93 -21.56
N PRO A 29 -5.34 24.04 -21.04
CA PRO A 29 -4.28 23.04 -21.03
C PRO A 29 -4.37 22.07 -19.84
N HIS A 30 -4.11 20.78 -20.09
CA HIS A 30 -3.94 19.79 -19.03
C HIS A 30 -2.72 20.12 -18.15
N PRO A 31 -2.76 19.83 -16.84
CA PRO A 31 -1.66 20.15 -15.95
C PRO A 31 -0.39 19.36 -16.32
N HIS A 32 0.75 20.07 -16.41
CA HIS A 32 2.06 19.44 -16.71
C HIS A 32 2.53 18.47 -15.61
N ALA A 33 2.06 18.65 -14.37
CA ALA A 33 2.38 17.76 -13.26
C ALA A 33 1.22 17.65 -12.27
N VAL A 34 1.02 16.44 -11.77
CA VAL A 34 0.08 16.15 -10.68
C VAL A 34 0.80 15.58 -9.48
N LYS A 35 0.57 16.20 -8.32
CA LYS A 35 1.11 15.75 -7.04
C LYS A 35 0.01 15.10 -6.21
N VAL A 36 0.21 13.84 -5.85
CA VAL A 36 -0.71 13.09 -4.97
C VAL A 36 -0.40 13.43 -3.52
N LEU A 37 -1.36 14.05 -2.81
CA LEU A 37 -1.15 14.48 -1.42
C LEU A 37 -1.55 13.44 -0.38
N ALA A 38 -2.53 12.59 -0.68
CA ALA A 38 -3.03 11.56 0.21
C ALA A 38 -3.74 10.46 -0.59
N VAL A 39 -3.92 9.30 0.06
CA VAL A 39 -4.86 8.25 -0.35
C VAL A 39 -5.86 8.08 0.79
N ARG A 40 -7.15 8.30 0.54
CA ARG A 40 -8.19 8.30 1.60
C ARG A 40 -8.31 6.98 2.33
N GLU A 41 -8.24 5.87 1.59
CA GLU A 41 -8.19 4.52 2.15
C GLU A 41 -7.24 3.68 1.32
N LEU A 42 -6.38 2.89 1.98
CA LEU A 42 -5.40 2.03 1.31
C LEU A 42 -6.04 1.13 0.22
N LYS A 43 -7.27 0.65 0.44
CA LYS A 43 -8.01 -0.17 -0.54
C LYS A 43 -8.26 0.52 -1.88
N HIS A 44 -8.18 1.85 -1.95
CA HIS A 44 -8.35 2.63 -3.19
C HIS A 44 -7.04 2.86 -3.94
N ALA A 45 -5.90 2.49 -3.38
CA ALA A 45 -4.60 2.69 -4.02
C ALA A 45 -4.46 2.00 -5.40
N PRO A 46 -4.98 0.77 -5.63
CA PRO A 46 -4.90 0.13 -6.95
C PRO A 46 -5.69 0.90 -8.02
N ALA A 47 -6.91 1.32 -7.71
CA ALA A 47 -7.73 2.11 -8.63
C ALA A 47 -7.07 3.46 -8.94
N LEU A 48 -6.54 4.13 -7.92
CA LEU A 48 -5.80 5.39 -8.10
C LEU A 48 -4.55 5.20 -8.96
N LEU A 49 -3.79 4.12 -8.76
CA LEU A 49 -2.60 3.83 -9.56
C LEU A 49 -2.95 3.73 -11.05
N HIS A 50 -4.01 2.99 -11.38
CA HIS A 50 -4.46 2.83 -12.77
C HIS A 50 -4.79 4.18 -13.42
N LEU A 51 -5.47 5.09 -12.70
CA LEU A 51 -5.77 6.43 -13.23
C LEU A 51 -4.52 7.27 -13.47
N LEU A 52 -3.55 7.19 -12.55
CA LEU A 52 -2.30 7.92 -12.67
C LEU A 52 -1.45 7.41 -13.84
N GLU A 53 -1.46 6.10 -14.08
CA GLU A 53 -0.79 5.45 -15.20
C GLU A 53 -1.44 5.84 -16.54
N SER A 54 -2.78 5.85 -16.63
CA SER A 54 -3.51 6.36 -17.79
C SER A 54 -3.19 7.84 -18.04
N ALA A 55 -3.32 8.70 -17.03
CA ALA A 55 -3.02 10.13 -17.17
C ALA A 55 -1.57 10.42 -17.60
N SER A 56 -0.61 9.63 -17.14
CA SER A 56 0.79 9.76 -17.54
C SER A 56 1.02 9.31 -18.99
N SER A 57 0.37 8.22 -19.41
CA SER A 57 0.52 7.63 -20.74
C SER A 57 -0.21 8.44 -21.81
N ASP A 58 -1.45 8.86 -21.53
CA ASP A 58 -2.34 9.48 -22.52
C ASP A 58 -2.07 10.98 -22.70
N HIS A 59 -1.61 11.65 -21.64
CA HIS A 59 -1.44 13.12 -21.64
C HIS A 59 -0.01 13.58 -21.30
N GLY A 60 0.94 12.66 -21.13
CA GLY A 60 2.33 12.99 -20.80
C GLY A 60 2.51 13.67 -19.42
N CYS A 61 1.52 13.54 -18.53
CA CYS A 61 1.53 14.23 -17.24
C CYS A 61 2.61 13.65 -16.31
N LYS A 62 3.41 14.52 -15.67
CA LYS A 62 4.38 14.09 -14.66
C LYS A 62 3.71 13.85 -13.32
N ILE A 63 3.65 12.59 -12.88
CA ILE A 63 3.06 12.22 -11.59
C ILE A 63 4.10 12.23 -10.46
N VAL A 64 3.99 13.21 -9.56
CA VAL A 64 4.79 13.27 -8.34
C VAL A 64 4.17 12.37 -7.28
N GLY A 65 4.90 11.32 -6.90
CA GLY A 65 4.47 10.34 -5.89
C GLY A 65 3.97 9.01 -6.45
N LEU A 66 4.06 8.78 -7.76
CA LEU A 66 3.60 7.55 -8.43
C LEU A 66 4.15 6.28 -7.74
N ARG A 67 5.47 6.22 -7.53
CA ARG A 67 6.13 5.08 -6.85
C ARG A 67 5.59 4.81 -5.44
N LEU A 68 5.13 5.84 -4.74
CA LEU A 68 4.53 5.67 -3.42
C LEU A 68 3.14 5.05 -3.54
N VAL A 69 2.34 5.48 -4.52
CA VAL A 69 1.03 4.88 -4.83
C VAL A 69 1.18 3.44 -5.32
N GLU A 70 2.19 3.13 -6.14
CA GLU A 70 2.54 1.75 -6.51
C GLU A 70 2.80 0.87 -5.29
N ASN A 71 3.59 1.36 -4.32
CA ASN A 71 3.87 0.62 -3.10
C ASN A 71 2.61 0.44 -2.25
N LEU A 72 1.70 1.40 -2.25
CA LEU A 72 0.40 1.28 -1.56
C LEU A 72 -0.49 0.24 -2.24
N SER A 73 -0.56 0.25 -3.56
CA SER A 73 -1.26 -0.78 -4.36
C SER A 73 -0.70 -2.18 -4.06
N LYS A 74 0.63 -2.33 -4.09
CA LYS A 74 1.32 -3.58 -3.72
C LYS A 74 1.01 -4.01 -2.29
N LEU A 75 0.91 -3.07 -1.35
CA LEU A 75 0.55 -3.39 0.02
C LEU A 75 -0.89 -3.90 0.11
N ASP A 76 -1.86 -3.25 -0.52
CA ASP A 76 -3.26 -3.71 -0.52
C ASP A 76 -3.38 -5.11 -1.14
N ALA A 77 -2.71 -5.36 -2.26
CA ALA A 77 -2.68 -6.67 -2.90
C ALA A 77 -2.14 -7.77 -1.96
N LEU A 78 -1.05 -7.51 -1.24
CA LEU A 78 -0.51 -8.46 -0.26
C LEU A 78 -1.48 -8.70 0.91
N LEU A 79 -2.23 -7.68 1.34
CA LEU A 79 -3.24 -7.84 2.37
C LEU A 79 -4.41 -8.69 1.87
N ALA A 80 -4.85 -8.48 0.63
CA ALA A 80 -5.89 -9.26 -0.03
C ALA A 80 -5.48 -10.74 -0.20
N VAL A 81 -4.25 -11.02 -0.64
CA VAL A 81 -3.71 -12.39 -0.71
C VAL A 81 -3.81 -13.09 0.65
N VAL A 82 -3.47 -12.39 1.74
CA VAL A 82 -3.60 -12.98 3.08
C VAL A 82 -5.07 -13.20 3.45
N SER A 83 -5.93 -12.18 3.31
CA SER A 83 -7.32 -12.27 3.81
C SER A 83 -8.23 -13.16 2.97
N GLU A 84 -8.07 -13.13 1.64
CA GLU A 84 -8.97 -13.75 0.68
C GLU A 84 -8.39 -15.05 0.11
N GLY A 85 -7.07 -15.24 0.18
CA GLY A 85 -6.39 -16.47 -0.29
C GLY A 85 -5.92 -17.36 0.86
N VAL A 86 -4.96 -16.89 1.65
CA VAL A 86 -4.23 -17.74 2.59
C VAL A 86 -5.06 -18.09 3.84
N ILE A 87 -5.81 -17.15 4.40
CA ILE A 87 -6.63 -17.41 5.60
C ILE A 87 -7.68 -18.51 5.34
N PRO A 88 -8.49 -18.46 4.27
CA PRO A 88 -9.46 -19.52 3.98
C PRO A 88 -8.83 -20.92 3.90
N LEU A 89 -7.67 -21.05 3.27
CA LEU A 89 -6.94 -22.33 3.22
C LEU A 89 -6.55 -22.82 4.62
N LEU A 90 -6.01 -21.92 5.45
CA LEU A 90 -5.63 -22.25 6.82
C LEU A 90 -6.82 -22.50 7.76
N LEU A 91 -8.01 -21.98 7.45
CA LEU A 91 -9.22 -22.31 8.19
C LEU A 91 -9.72 -23.72 7.87
N ASN A 92 -9.44 -24.23 6.67
CA ASN A 92 -9.73 -25.61 6.29
C ASN A 92 -8.71 -26.59 6.89
N ASP A 93 -7.42 -26.24 6.83
CA ASP A 93 -6.35 -26.98 7.50
C ASP A 93 -5.32 -26.02 8.12
N LEU A 94 -5.32 -25.94 9.45
CA LEU A 94 -4.42 -25.08 10.23
C LEU A 94 -2.94 -25.41 10.01
N ARG A 95 -2.63 -26.62 9.57
CA ARG A 95 -1.27 -27.14 9.39
C ARG A 95 -0.88 -27.29 7.92
N ASP A 96 -1.69 -26.77 6.98
CA ASP A 96 -1.37 -26.80 5.55
C ASP A 96 0.03 -26.19 5.30
N PRO A 97 0.98 -26.96 4.74
CA PRO A 97 2.37 -26.53 4.62
C PRO A 97 2.55 -25.40 3.61
N ASP A 98 1.78 -25.40 2.52
CA ASP A 98 1.90 -24.42 1.45
C ASP A 98 1.28 -23.09 1.85
N ALA A 99 0.11 -23.12 2.48
CA ALA A 99 -0.54 -21.94 3.04
C ALA A 99 0.30 -21.31 4.16
N ASN A 100 0.91 -22.11 5.04
CA ASN A 100 1.83 -21.60 6.07
C ASN A 100 3.12 -21.01 5.47
N ARG A 101 3.65 -21.60 4.39
CA ARG A 101 4.81 -21.06 3.66
C ARG A 101 4.47 -19.73 3.00
N GLU A 102 3.30 -19.65 2.37
CA GLU A 102 2.83 -18.42 1.73
C GLU A 102 2.54 -17.33 2.75
N LEU A 103 1.94 -17.67 3.90
CA LEU A 103 1.73 -16.71 4.99
C LEU A 103 3.05 -16.10 5.49
N ARG A 104 4.11 -16.91 5.57
CA ARG A 104 5.46 -16.45 5.94
C ARG A 104 6.06 -15.53 4.88
N ARG A 105 5.91 -15.86 3.60
CA ARG A 105 6.35 -15.02 2.46
C ARG A 105 5.60 -13.68 2.45
N CYS A 106 4.28 -13.72 2.52
CA CYS A 106 3.43 -12.55 2.64
C CYS A 106 3.84 -11.66 3.82
N ALA A 107 4.12 -12.24 5.00
CA ALA A 107 4.58 -11.47 6.15
C ALA A 107 5.89 -10.70 5.89
N GLN A 108 6.85 -11.31 5.19
CA GLN A 108 8.11 -10.65 4.82
C GLN A 108 7.87 -9.52 3.82
N SER A 109 7.07 -9.78 2.77
CA SER A 109 6.71 -8.80 1.74
C SER A 109 5.95 -7.61 2.31
N ILE A 110 4.94 -7.84 3.15
CA ILE A 110 4.17 -6.80 3.85
C ILE A 110 5.12 -5.90 4.65
N HIS A 111 6.04 -6.51 5.42
CA HIS A 111 7.01 -5.73 6.19
C HIS A 111 7.92 -4.87 5.30
N ARG A 112 8.42 -5.44 4.19
CA ARG A 112 9.32 -4.76 3.25
C ARG A 112 8.62 -3.59 2.56
N VAL A 113 7.42 -3.81 2.01
CA VAL A 113 6.64 -2.78 1.33
C VAL A 113 6.23 -1.68 2.31
N GLY A 114 5.75 -2.03 3.50
CA GLY A 114 5.41 -1.05 4.54
C GLY A 114 6.60 -0.17 4.93
N ARG A 115 7.83 -0.69 4.92
CA ARG A 115 9.05 0.12 5.15
C ARG A 115 9.30 1.14 4.04
N LEU A 116 9.04 0.79 2.78
CA LEU A 116 9.21 1.69 1.64
C LEU A 116 8.22 2.85 1.65
N ILE A 117 7.02 2.63 2.20
CA ILE A 117 5.99 3.67 2.34
C ILE A 117 6.29 4.59 3.54
N GLY A 118 6.73 4.01 4.67
CA GLY A 118 7.00 4.78 5.89
C GLY A 118 5.76 5.03 6.77
N GLY A 119 5.90 5.94 7.73
CA GLY A 119 4.79 6.42 8.58
C GLY A 119 3.91 5.33 9.22
N TYR A 120 2.60 5.49 9.07
CA TYR A 120 1.60 4.53 9.56
C TYR A 120 1.78 3.14 8.95
N ALA A 121 1.96 3.07 7.61
CA ALA A 121 2.11 1.83 6.88
C ALA A 121 3.29 1.00 7.40
N ARG A 122 4.44 1.63 7.70
CA ARG A 122 5.60 0.96 8.31
C ARG A 122 5.25 0.32 9.65
N ARG A 123 4.62 1.08 10.54
CA ARG A 123 4.28 0.61 11.90
C ARG A 123 3.31 -0.56 11.86
N LYS A 124 2.20 -0.41 11.12
CA LYS A 124 1.16 -1.44 11.05
C LYS A 124 1.60 -2.67 10.29
N SER A 125 2.32 -2.51 9.18
CA SER A 125 2.88 -3.65 8.43
C SER A 125 3.89 -4.44 9.26
N LYS A 126 4.75 -3.76 10.05
CA LYS A 126 5.65 -4.45 11.01
C LYS A 126 4.86 -5.25 12.05
N ALA A 127 3.82 -4.66 12.63
CA ALA A 127 3.00 -5.32 13.64
C ALA A 127 2.25 -6.54 13.06
N LEU A 128 1.63 -6.40 11.89
CA LEU A 128 0.95 -7.49 11.19
C LEU A 128 1.93 -8.61 10.83
N ALA A 129 3.08 -8.29 10.22
CA ALA A 129 4.11 -9.26 9.88
C ALA A 129 4.66 -10.02 11.10
N LEU A 130 4.69 -9.39 12.28
CA LEU A 130 5.06 -10.08 13.51
C LEU A 130 4.00 -11.10 13.94
N VAL A 131 2.72 -10.73 13.88
CA VAL A 131 1.60 -11.64 14.19
C VAL A 131 1.61 -12.85 13.24
N LEU A 132 1.74 -12.61 11.94
CA LEU A 132 1.80 -13.67 10.92
C LEU A 132 2.98 -14.62 11.16
N ARG A 133 4.19 -14.08 11.38
CA ARG A 133 5.37 -14.92 11.67
C ARG A 133 5.25 -15.72 12.96
N ARG A 134 4.65 -15.13 14.01
CA ARG A 134 4.39 -15.85 15.26
C ARG A 134 3.39 -16.97 15.06
N HIS A 135 2.30 -16.73 14.31
CA HIS A 135 1.35 -17.77 13.96
C HIS A 135 2.05 -18.97 13.31
N VAL A 136 2.77 -18.73 12.22
CA VAL A 136 3.51 -19.78 11.50
C VAL A 136 4.53 -20.48 12.43
N SER A 137 5.23 -19.72 13.28
CA SER A 137 6.19 -20.30 14.23
C SER A 137 5.51 -21.22 15.25
N HIS A 138 4.31 -20.86 15.71
CA HIS A 138 3.54 -21.67 16.65
C HIS A 138 2.98 -22.94 16.00
N VAL A 139 2.57 -22.87 14.73
CA VAL A 139 2.18 -24.06 13.96
C VAL A 139 3.32 -25.06 13.90
N PHE A 140 4.52 -24.63 13.47
CA PHE A 140 5.68 -25.55 13.35
C PHE A 140 6.23 -26.04 14.69
N LYS A 141 6.22 -25.20 15.73
CA LYS A 141 6.77 -25.57 17.04
C LYS A 141 5.78 -26.29 17.97
N GLY A 142 4.49 -26.33 17.62
CA GLY A 142 3.45 -26.88 18.49
C GLY A 142 3.29 -26.16 19.84
N THR A 143 3.69 -24.89 19.93
CA THR A 143 3.75 -24.14 21.21
C THR A 143 2.45 -23.42 21.57
N ARG A 144 1.42 -23.50 20.72
CA ARG A 144 0.07 -22.98 20.95
C ARG A 144 -0.93 -24.00 20.43
N GLY A 145 -2.05 -24.16 21.14
CA GLY A 145 -3.14 -25.03 20.71
C GLY A 145 -3.99 -24.43 19.58
N ASP A 146 -4.78 -25.29 18.94
CA ASP A 146 -5.56 -24.98 17.75
C ASP A 146 -6.57 -23.84 17.97
N GLY A 147 -7.16 -23.73 19.16
CA GLY A 147 -8.04 -22.60 19.50
C GLY A 147 -7.35 -21.23 19.45
N TRP A 148 -6.05 -21.15 19.80
CA TRP A 148 -5.28 -19.92 19.65
C TRP A 148 -4.99 -19.60 18.18
N LEU A 149 -4.65 -20.63 17.39
CA LEU A 149 -4.38 -20.50 15.96
C LEU A 149 -5.64 -20.01 15.22
N LEU A 150 -6.78 -20.63 15.51
CA LEU A 150 -8.08 -20.32 14.92
C LEU A 150 -8.51 -18.88 15.26
N LYS A 151 -8.45 -18.49 16.55
CA LYS A 151 -8.75 -17.11 16.97
C LYS A 151 -7.87 -16.09 16.25
N ASN A 152 -6.61 -16.42 16.00
CA ASN A 152 -5.70 -15.52 15.32
C ASN A 152 -6.11 -15.32 13.84
N LEU A 153 -6.51 -16.39 13.15
CA LEU A 153 -6.95 -16.37 11.75
C LEU A 153 -8.35 -15.77 11.56
N GLN A 154 -9.27 -16.01 12.48
CA GLN A 154 -10.66 -15.53 12.37
C GLN A 154 -10.85 -14.08 12.82
N ALA A 155 -10.10 -13.64 13.84
CA ALA A 155 -10.33 -12.31 14.44
C ALA A 155 -9.12 -11.38 14.34
N THR A 156 -7.95 -11.85 14.79
CA THR A 156 -6.81 -10.93 15.01
C THR A 156 -6.21 -10.43 13.70
N VAL A 157 -5.97 -11.32 12.75
CA VAL A 157 -5.40 -10.97 11.45
C VAL A 157 -6.42 -10.19 10.59
N PRO A 158 -7.68 -10.65 10.41
CA PRO A 158 -8.67 -9.92 9.61
C PRO A 158 -8.95 -8.51 10.13
N SER A 159 -9.10 -8.33 11.45
CA SER A 159 -9.33 -7.01 12.05
C SER A 159 -8.19 -6.03 11.76
N ARG A 160 -6.93 -6.51 11.84
CA ARG A 160 -5.75 -5.69 11.52
C ARG A 160 -5.68 -5.33 10.05
N ILE A 161 -5.99 -6.28 9.16
CA ILE A 161 -6.05 -6.05 7.72
C ILE A 161 -7.13 -5.01 7.41
N ALA A 162 -8.36 -5.19 7.91
CA ALA A 162 -9.45 -4.24 7.71
C ALA A 162 -9.07 -2.82 8.17
N THR A 163 -8.49 -2.71 9.37
CA THR A 163 -8.01 -1.42 9.92
C THR A 163 -6.91 -0.78 9.06
N MET A 164 -6.08 -1.58 8.39
CA MET A 164 -5.07 -1.05 7.47
C MET A 164 -5.71 -0.60 6.15
N ARG A 165 -6.62 -1.40 5.59
CA ARG A 165 -7.28 -1.15 4.29
C ARG A 165 -8.15 0.11 4.31
N THR A 166 -8.77 0.46 5.44
CA THR A 166 -9.60 1.66 5.60
C THR A 166 -8.85 2.89 6.11
N HIS A 167 -7.53 2.82 6.31
CA HIS A 167 -6.78 3.94 6.84
C HIS A 167 -6.37 4.94 5.75
N ARG A 168 -6.49 6.23 6.08
CA ARG A 168 -5.97 7.34 5.27
C ARG A 168 -4.46 7.43 5.36
N ILE A 169 -3.79 7.57 4.22
CA ILE A 169 -2.33 7.68 4.14
C ILE A 169 -1.98 9.01 3.50
N ASP A 170 -1.46 9.93 4.31
CA ASP A 170 -0.97 11.22 3.83
C ASP A 170 0.43 11.07 3.20
N LEU A 171 0.53 11.43 1.92
CA LEU A 171 1.75 11.34 1.11
C LEU A 171 2.57 12.64 1.17
N ALA A 172 1.94 13.76 1.52
CA ALA A 172 2.58 15.07 1.65
C ALA A 172 3.67 15.13 2.74
N ARG A 173 3.70 14.17 3.68
CA ARG A 173 4.68 14.04 4.77
C ARG A 173 5.66 12.86 4.58
N ALA A 174 5.59 12.13 3.47
CA ALA A 174 6.52 11.03 3.24
C ALA A 174 7.92 11.61 2.96
N PRO A 175 8.97 11.25 3.75
CA PRO A 175 10.31 11.70 3.46
C PRO A 175 10.71 11.23 2.06
N PRO A 176 11.51 12.02 1.31
CA PRO A 176 12.00 11.57 0.02
C PRO A 176 12.71 10.22 0.21
N PRO A 177 12.53 9.28 -0.72
CA PRO A 177 13.12 7.97 -0.55
C PRO A 177 14.65 8.09 -0.50
N ASP A 178 15.29 7.31 0.38
CA ASP A 178 16.69 7.47 0.83
C ASP A 178 17.75 7.56 -0.29
N HIS A 179 17.42 7.18 -1.53
CA HIS A 179 18.30 7.35 -2.69
C HIS A 179 18.53 8.81 -3.09
N LEU A 180 17.65 9.74 -2.70
CA LEU A 180 17.86 11.19 -2.90
C LEU A 180 18.65 11.84 -1.75
N ALA A 181 18.70 11.22 -0.57
CA ALA A 181 19.41 11.76 0.59
C ALA A 181 20.94 11.56 0.50
N ARG A 182 21.41 10.56 -0.25
CA ARG A 182 22.84 10.28 -0.42
C ARG A 182 23.55 11.21 -1.41
N SER A 183 22.83 11.94 -2.25
CA SER A 183 23.44 12.87 -3.23
C SER A 183 23.86 14.22 -2.63
N ARG A 184 23.58 14.50 -1.36
CA ARG A 184 23.89 15.79 -0.69
C ARG A 184 25.02 15.75 0.34
N ARG A 185 25.68 14.60 0.54
CA ARG A 185 26.89 14.51 1.38
C ARG A 185 28.09 14.18 0.50
N GLY A 186 28.55 15.19 -0.23
CA GLY A 186 29.66 15.12 -1.15
C GLY A 186 30.08 16.52 -1.56
N ARG A 187 30.50 17.31 -0.56
CA ARG A 187 31.44 18.42 -0.70
C ARG A 187 32.33 18.39 0.53
#